data_AF-A0A937PWQ4-F1
#
_entry.id   AF-A0A937PWQ4-F1
#
_cell.length_a   1.000
_cell.length_b   1.000
_cell.length_c   1.000
_cell.angle_alpha   90.00
_cell.angle_beta   90.00
_cell.angle_gamma   90.00
#
_symmetry.space_group_name_H-M   'P 1'
#
loop_
_entity.id
_entity.type
_entity.pdbx_description
1 polymer ?
#
loop_
_entity_poly.entity_id
_entity_poly.type
_entity_poly.pdbx_seq_one_letter_code
_entity_poly.pdbx_strand_id
1 'polypeptide(L)'
;CDSKYLRMNMDTGNTFIAGQDPVAFCKRFLDKVNHVHVKDVSESLAAAVRGDQTGIAVSQCAIGSGVNASNIRKCLKMLRDNGFDGVLSMECEGRGGPMIEQSLKWMRKTLGELKISVE
;
A
#
# COMPACT_ATOMS: atom_id res chain seq x y z
N CYS A 1 9.78 -16.62 16.41
CA CYS A 1 10.48 -17.50 15.47
C CYS A 1 11.20 -16.61 14.45
N ASP A 2 12.49 -16.84 14.19
CA ASP A 2 13.24 -16.10 13.17
C ASP A 2 13.62 -17.05 12.05
N SER A 3 12.90 -16.95 10.92
CA SER A 3 13.09 -17.81 9.75
C SER A 3 13.06 -16.94 8.49
N LYS A 4 13.97 -17.21 7.55
CA LYS A 4 13.98 -16.54 6.24
C LYS A 4 12.71 -16.82 5.41
N TYR A 5 12.00 -17.89 5.73
CA TYR A 5 10.75 -18.27 5.07
C TYR A 5 9.50 -17.63 5.70
N LEU A 6 9.64 -16.96 6.86
CA LEU A 6 8.56 -16.20 7.47
C LEU A 6 8.77 -14.70 7.20
N ARG A 7 8.00 -14.17 6.25
CA ARG A 7 8.04 -12.79 5.77
C ARG A 7 6.66 -12.13 5.88
N MET A 8 6.60 -10.83 5.61
CA MET A 8 5.38 -10.04 5.72
C MET A 8 4.88 -9.59 4.34
N ASN A 9 3.58 -9.78 4.11
CA ASN A 9 2.83 -9.00 3.12
C ASN A 9 2.37 -7.70 3.80
N MET A 10 2.91 -6.56 3.38
CA MET A 10 2.49 -5.26 3.89
C MET A 10 1.27 -4.78 3.10
N ASP A 11 0.13 -4.65 3.76
CA ASP A 11 -1.05 -4.00 3.18
C ASP A 11 -1.15 -2.56 3.70
N THR A 12 -0.97 -1.59 2.80
CA THR A 12 -0.97 -0.16 3.17
C THR A 12 -2.33 0.31 3.67
N GLY A 13 -3.43 -0.27 3.17
CA GLY A 13 -4.79 0.09 3.52
C GLY A 13 -5.20 -0.49 4.87
N ASN A 14 -4.95 -1.78 5.10
CA ASN A 14 -5.26 -2.42 6.38
C ASN A 14 -4.42 -1.84 7.51
N THR A 15 -3.14 -1.55 7.26
CA THR A 15 -2.29 -0.86 8.25
C THR A 15 -2.89 0.50 8.64
N PHE A 16 -3.34 1.28 7.66
CA PHE A 16 -3.94 2.59 7.91
C PHE A 16 -5.28 2.49 8.66
N ILE A 17 -6.15 1.54 8.27
CA ILE A 17 -7.45 1.31 8.90
C ILE A 17 -7.32 0.79 10.32
N ALA A 18 -6.30 0.00 10.63
CA ALA A 18 -5.97 -0.41 12.00
C ALA A 18 -5.52 0.75 12.92
N GLY A 19 -5.67 2.00 12.48
CA GLY A 19 -5.26 3.20 13.21
C GLY A 19 -3.75 3.43 13.24
N GLN A 20 -2.96 2.60 12.56
CA GLN A 20 -1.50 2.73 12.54
C GLN A 20 -1.04 3.80 11.55
N ASP A 21 0.20 4.27 11.74
CA ASP A 21 0.94 5.00 10.71
C ASP A 21 1.62 3.99 9.77
N PRO A 22 1.23 3.91 8.48
CA PRO A 22 1.83 2.98 7.54
C PRO A 22 3.33 3.18 7.35
N VAL A 23 3.83 4.42 7.48
CA VAL A 23 5.25 4.74 7.29
C VAL A 23 6.06 4.21 8.47
N ALA A 24 5.59 4.46 9.70
CA ALA A 24 6.22 3.92 10.90
C ALA A 24 6.17 2.39 10.93
N PHE A 25 5.04 1.79 10.52
CA PHE A 25 4.88 0.35 10.44
C PHE A 25 5.83 -0.27 9.40
N CYS A 26 5.90 0.32 8.19
CA CYS A 26 6.84 -0.09 7.15
C CYS A 26 8.28 -0.08 7.67
N LYS A 27 8.68 1.04 8.31
CA LYS A 27 10.02 1.19 8.88
C LYS A 27 10.35 0.11 9.91
N ARG A 28 9.39 -0.25 10.77
CA ARG A 28 9.58 -1.26 11.81
C ARG A 28 9.85 -2.65 11.25
N PHE A 29 9.25 -2.99 10.12
CA PHE A 29 9.32 -4.33 9.52
C PHE A 29 10.03 -4.33 8.17
N LEU A 30 10.82 -3.30 7.88
CA LEU A 30 11.39 -3.03 6.56
C LEU A 30 12.12 -4.25 6.00
N ASP A 31 12.96 -4.88 6.82
CA ASP A 31 13.74 -6.06 6.47
C ASP A 31 12.95 -7.36 6.45
N LYS A 32 11.64 -7.33 6.74
CA LYS A 32 10.74 -8.49 6.73
C LYS A 32 9.66 -8.39 5.65
N VAL A 33 9.46 -7.22 5.03
CA VAL A 33 8.54 -7.06 3.89
C VAL A 33 9.07 -7.87 2.69
N ASN A 34 8.18 -8.64 2.06
CA ASN A 34 8.49 -9.41 0.84
C ASN A 34 7.42 -9.24 -0.25
N HIS A 35 6.24 -8.77 0.14
CA HIS A 35 5.11 -8.51 -0.74
C HIS A 35 4.40 -7.27 -0.22
N VAL A 36 3.82 -6.47 -1.12
CA VAL A 36 3.06 -5.28 -0.73
C VAL A 36 1.74 -5.28 -1.46
N HIS A 37 0.65 -5.16 -0.71
CA HIS A 37 -0.62 -4.73 -1.25
C HIS A 37 -0.69 -3.21 -1.16
N VAL A 38 -0.65 -2.58 -2.33
CA VAL A 38 -0.86 -1.15 -2.48
C VAL A 38 -2.37 -0.91 -2.51
N LYS A 39 -2.90 -0.59 -1.34
CA LYS A 39 -4.32 -0.32 -1.09
C LYS A 39 -4.48 1.08 -0.50
N ASP A 40 -5.26 1.90 -1.18
CA ASP A 40 -5.63 3.23 -0.69
C ASP A 40 -7.00 3.18 -0.01
N VAL A 41 -7.34 4.22 0.74
CA VAL A 41 -8.52 4.27 1.62
C VAL A 41 -9.30 5.55 1.32
N SER A 42 -10.59 5.42 1.01
CA SER A 42 -11.45 6.59 0.82
C SER A 42 -11.63 7.36 2.12
N GLU A 43 -11.85 8.67 2.03
CA GLU A 43 -12.11 9.50 3.21
C GLU A 43 -13.31 9.02 4.03
N SER A 44 -14.40 8.66 3.34
CA SER A 44 -15.62 8.13 3.98
C SER A 44 -15.37 6.84 4.76
N LEU A 45 -14.57 5.91 4.20
CA LEU A 45 -14.24 4.66 4.86
C LEU A 45 -13.30 4.91 6.04
N ALA A 46 -12.30 5.78 5.88
CA ALA A 46 -11.41 6.16 6.96
C ALA A 46 -12.17 6.79 8.14
N ALA A 47 -13.11 7.70 7.86
CA ALA A 47 -13.94 8.32 8.89
C ALA A 47 -14.85 7.32 9.61
N ALA A 48 -15.27 6.25 8.94
CA ALA A 48 -16.22 5.29 9.48
C ALA A 48 -15.58 4.20 10.36
N VAL A 49 -14.37 3.73 10.03
CA VAL A 49 -13.83 2.49 10.65
C VAL A 49 -12.35 2.56 11.05
N ARG A 50 -11.66 3.67 10.84
CA ARG A 50 -10.23 3.76 11.19
C ARG A 50 -10.02 3.72 12.71
N GLY A 51 -9.22 2.76 13.16
CA GLY A 51 -8.95 2.50 14.58
C GLY A 51 -9.86 1.42 15.16
N ASP A 52 -11.00 1.15 14.52
CA ASP A 52 -12.01 0.20 14.99
C ASP A 52 -11.94 -1.15 14.26
N GLN A 53 -11.35 -1.18 13.06
CA GLN A 53 -11.15 -2.39 12.28
C GLN A 53 -9.67 -2.65 11.99
N THR A 54 -9.28 -3.92 11.91
CA THR A 54 -7.91 -4.33 11.55
C THR A 54 -7.74 -4.61 10.06
N GLY A 55 -8.79 -4.47 9.26
CA GLY A 55 -8.76 -4.66 7.81
C GLY A 55 -10.10 -4.38 7.14
N ILE A 56 -10.06 -4.20 5.81
CA ILE A 56 -11.22 -3.88 4.97
C ILE A 56 -11.27 -4.77 3.73
N ALA A 57 -12.49 -5.11 3.29
CA ALA A 57 -12.69 -5.88 2.06
C ALA A 57 -12.27 -5.07 0.83
N VAL A 58 -12.94 -3.94 0.56
CA VAL A 58 -12.58 -3.04 -0.54
C VAL A 58 -12.70 -1.58 -0.10
N SER A 59 -11.78 -0.74 -0.57
CA SER A 59 -11.94 0.71 -0.55
C SER A 59 -12.56 1.15 -1.87
N GLN A 60 -13.61 1.96 -1.83
CA GLN A 60 -14.23 2.51 -3.03
C GLN A 60 -13.48 3.75 -3.54
N CYS A 61 -12.16 3.64 -3.71
CA CYS A 61 -11.33 4.69 -4.31
C CYS A 61 -10.22 4.08 -5.15
N ALA A 62 -9.76 4.85 -6.14
CA ALA A 62 -8.55 4.51 -6.86
C ALA A 62 -7.32 4.70 -5.97
N ILE A 63 -6.26 3.95 -6.25
CA ILE A 63 -4.97 4.19 -5.60
C ILE A 63 -4.49 5.59 -5.98
N GLY A 64 -4.18 6.41 -4.98
CA GLY A 64 -3.72 7.78 -5.16
C GLY A 64 -4.79 8.85 -5.02
N SER A 65 -6.07 8.48 -4.96
CA SER A 65 -7.18 9.40 -4.71
C SER A 65 -7.72 9.35 -3.28
N GLY A 66 -7.24 8.42 -2.46
CA GLY A 66 -7.63 8.28 -1.07
C GLY A 66 -6.77 9.10 -0.11
N VAL A 67 -7.14 9.05 1.16
CA VAL A 67 -6.45 9.78 2.23
C VAL A 67 -5.09 9.19 2.60
N ASN A 68 -4.76 8.00 2.08
CA ASN A 68 -3.54 7.27 2.41
C ASN A 68 -2.44 7.40 1.33
N ALA A 69 -2.73 8.03 0.19
CA ALA A 69 -1.82 8.18 -0.95
C ALA A 69 -0.41 8.70 -0.57
N SER A 70 -0.34 9.69 0.32
CA SER A 70 0.94 10.28 0.75
C SER A 70 1.80 9.30 1.57
N ASN A 71 1.18 8.44 2.37
CA ASN A 71 1.86 7.41 3.14
C ASN A 71 2.35 6.29 2.22
N ILE A 72 1.52 5.85 1.27
CA ILE A 72 1.89 4.86 0.25
C ILE A 72 3.19 5.30 -0.46
N ARG A 73 3.25 6.54 -0.94
CA ARG A 73 4.44 7.06 -1.61
C ARG A 73 5.70 7.05 -0.72
N LYS A 74 5.54 7.35 0.58
CA LYS A 74 6.66 7.28 1.56
C LYS A 74 7.11 5.84 1.81
N CYS A 75 6.17 4.89 1.93
CA CYS A 75 6.49 3.47 2.08
C CYS A 75 7.23 2.93 0.86
N LEU A 76 6.74 3.21 -0.35
CA LEU A 76 7.40 2.80 -1.60
C LEU A 76 8.83 3.35 -1.70
N LYS A 77 9.04 4.63 -1.33
CA LYS A 77 10.37 5.22 -1.29
C LYS A 77 11.28 4.48 -0.30
N MET A 78 10.79 4.21 0.91
CA MET A 78 11.57 3.54 1.96
C MET A 78 11.95 2.11 1.57
N LEU A 79 11.01 1.36 0.99
CA LEU A 79 11.26 0.03 0.46
C LEU A 79 12.33 0.04 -0.63
N ARG A 80 12.22 0.96 -1.61
CA ARG A 80 13.24 1.11 -2.66
C ARG A 80 14.60 1.46 -2.09
N ASP A 81 14.67 2.42 -1.17
CA ASP A 81 15.92 2.84 -0.53
C ASP A 81 16.56 1.68 0.29
N ASN A 82 15.76 0.69 0.71
CA ASN A 82 16.23 -0.53 1.38
C ASN A 82 16.51 -1.71 0.43
N GLY A 83 16.47 -1.51 -0.90
CA GLY A 83 16.73 -2.56 -1.87
C GLY A 83 15.61 -3.61 -1.99
N PHE A 84 14.36 -3.26 -1.69
CA PHE A 84 13.22 -4.14 -1.88
C PHE A 84 13.12 -4.60 -3.34
N ASP A 85 13.09 -5.93 -3.53
CA ASP A 85 13.01 -6.64 -4.81
C ASP A 85 11.74 -7.53 -4.90
N GLY A 86 10.82 -7.37 -3.94
CA GLY A 86 9.57 -8.11 -3.90
C GLY A 86 8.49 -7.54 -4.83
N VAL A 87 7.28 -8.08 -4.72
CA VAL A 87 6.16 -7.72 -5.60
C VAL A 87 5.31 -6.60 -5.00
N LEU A 88 5.00 -5.60 -5.83
CA LEU A 88 3.98 -4.58 -5.56
C LEU A 88 2.68 -4.99 -6.27
N SER A 89 1.68 -5.40 -5.50
CA SER A 89 0.36 -5.77 -6.00
C SER A 89 -0.62 -4.62 -5.78
N MET A 90 -1.34 -4.23 -6.83
CA MET A 90 -2.41 -3.24 -6.72
C MET A 90 -3.66 -3.89 -6.14
N GLU A 91 -4.14 -3.40 -5.00
CA GLU A 91 -5.38 -3.88 -4.39
C GLU A 91 -6.45 -2.79 -4.48
N CYS A 92 -7.24 -2.85 -5.55
CA CYS A 92 -8.41 -2.01 -5.79
C CYS A 92 -9.46 -2.81 -6.56
N GLU A 93 -10.63 -2.23 -6.82
CA GLU A 93 -11.68 -2.90 -7.58
C GLU A 93 -11.21 -3.23 -9.01
N GLY A 94 -11.27 -4.51 -9.37
CA GLY A 94 -10.60 -5.06 -10.55
C GLY A 94 -11.52 -5.62 -11.63
N ARG A 95 -12.84 -5.38 -11.62
CA ARG A 95 -13.77 -5.94 -12.62
C ARG A 95 -13.67 -5.27 -14.00
N GLY A 96 -12.62 -4.47 -14.23
CA GLY A 96 -12.49 -3.60 -15.38
C GLY A 96 -13.29 -2.31 -15.17
N GLY A 97 -12.68 -1.16 -15.44
CA GLY A 97 -13.34 0.13 -15.26
C GLY A 97 -12.39 1.24 -14.79
N PRO A 98 -12.95 2.43 -14.50
CA PRO A 98 -12.16 3.63 -14.24
C PRO A 98 -11.28 3.51 -12.99
N MET A 99 -11.66 2.73 -11.99
CA MET A 99 -10.89 2.61 -10.74
C MET A 99 -9.54 1.92 -10.97
N ILE A 100 -9.52 0.75 -11.63
CA ILE A 100 -8.27 0.03 -11.91
C ILE A 100 -7.37 0.81 -12.87
N GLU A 101 -7.94 1.48 -13.87
CA GLU A 101 -7.20 2.30 -14.84
C GLU A 101 -6.53 3.51 -14.18
N GLN A 102 -7.28 4.23 -13.34
CA GLN A 102 -6.75 5.38 -12.60
C GLN A 102 -5.68 4.95 -11.60
N SER A 103 -5.92 3.83 -10.90
CA SER A 103 -4.95 3.25 -9.97
C SER A 103 -3.65 2.86 -10.67
N LEU A 104 -3.74 2.22 -11.84
CA LEU A 104 -2.58 1.84 -12.65
C LEU A 104 -1.82 3.07 -13.15
N LYS A 105 -2.55 4.09 -13.62
CA LYS A 105 -1.95 5.36 -14.06
C LYS A 105 -1.19 6.05 -12.92
N TRP A 106 -1.78 6.11 -11.73
CA TRP A 106 -1.13 6.68 -10.55
C TRP A 106 0.09 5.86 -10.12
N MET A 107 -0.02 4.53 -10.10
CA MET A 107 1.09 3.64 -9.77
C MET A 107 2.26 3.85 -10.72
N ARG A 108 2.06 3.76 -12.03
CA ARG A 108 3.13 3.97 -13.03
C ARG A 108 3.81 5.33 -12.88
N LYS A 109 3.02 6.40 -12.69
CA LYS A 109 3.56 7.75 -12.45
C LYS A 109 4.42 7.78 -11.18
N THR A 110 3.90 7.25 -10.08
CA THR A 110 4.58 7.26 -8.77
C THR A 110 5.87 6.45 -8.80
N LEU A 111 5.85 5.26 -9.41
CA LEU A 111 7.04 4.43 -9.56
C LEU A 111 8.10 5.10 -10.44
N GLY A 112 7.70 5.75 -11.54
CA GLY A 112 8.59 6.55 -12.37
C GLY A 112 9.24 7.72 -11.62
N GLU A 113 8.46 8.49 -10.85
CA GLU A 113 8.97 9.60 -10.02
C GLU A 113 9.92 9.11 -8.91
N LEU A 114 9.67 7.92 -8.36
CA LEU A 114 10.49 7.30 -7.31
C LEU A 114 11.67 6.49 -7.86
N LYS A 115 11.81 6.38 -9.18
CA LYS A 115 12.82 5.57 -9.88
C LYS A 115 12.78 4.10 -9.43
N ILE A 116 11.58 3.55 -9.28
CA ILE A 116 11.36 2.13 -9.02
C ILE A 116 11.15 1.46 -10.38
N SER A 117 12.05 0.54 -10.73
CA SER A 117 11.91 -0.26 -11.95
C SER A 117 10.71 -1.19 -11.83
N VAL A 118 9.92 -1.28 -12.90
CA VAL A 118 8.91 -2.32 -13.09
C VAL A 118 9.28 -3.06 -14.37
N GLU A 119 9.37 -4.38 -14.28
CA GLU A 119 9.53 -5.27 -15.45
C GLU A 119 8.23 -5.34 -16.26
#